data_AF-A0A7W9WWG1-F1
#
_entry.id   AF-A0A7W9WWG1-F1
#
_cell.length_a   1.000
_cell.length_b   1.000
_cell.length_c   1.000
_cell.angle_alpha   90.00
_cell.angle_beta   90.00
_cell.angle_gamma   90.00
#
_symmetry.space_group_name_H-M   'P 1'
#
loop_
_entity.id
_entity.type
_entity.pdbx_description
1 polymer ?
#
loop_
_entity_poly.entity_id
_entity_poly.type
_entity_poly.pdbx_seq_one_letter_code
_entity_poly.pdbx_strand_id
1 'polypeptide(L)'
;MARPAAVTPDAIRATVLALLAEAGDPAPASGTRFRKIVSVRKLRARLGAGDPATLSRHLNAIEAEVVQAGLAGFAVPDVPQEIAAQMRALWEAAVATQLADVMQLRQQAEDVKATAEAARHEAELRTELFRAELADLRAQLSARDDDLLGLRLEGRALQERAQTLESTCTQLRTRLTNAETATTDAVQQHERELAAERVRYEGLSKQLLRETAHQREAFQTERQRLEAELTRAAERLAALESLRERILTELADERAARQQAAAEATALATVVEQQRQTLALMSATMVNTPAAGARRPARSAARSAGPTSPTTKAATGPSTRKPR
;
A
#
# COMPACT_ATOMS: atom_id res chain seq x y z
N MET A 1 11.60 -119.04 42.82
CA MET A 1 12.57 -117.93 42.91
C MET A 1 13.65 -118.34 43.91
N ALA A 2 14.85 -118.63 43.43
CA ALA A 2 15.96 -119.14 44.25
C ALA A 2 16.42 -118.08 45.25
N ARG A 3 16.62 -118.48 46.52
CA ARG A 3 17.19 -117.63 47.58
C ARG A 3 18.56 -117.10 47.12
N PRO A 4 18.85 -115.79 47.18
CA PRO A 4 20.21 -115.32 46.99
C PRO A 4 21.07 -115.90 48.13
N ALA A 5 22.19 -116.54 47.77
CA ALA A 5 23.13 -117.11 48.72
C ALA A 5 23.58 -116.02 49.71
N ALA A 6 23.47 -116.30 51.01
CA ALA A 6 23.90 -115.38 52.04
C ALA A 6 25.42 -115.23 51.94
N VAL A 7 25.86 -114.08 51.43
CA VAL A 7 27.28 -113.72 51.38
C VAL A 7 27.73 -113.51 52.82
N THR A 8 28.62 -114.38 53.31
CA THR A 8 29.17 -114.28 54.66
C THR A 8 30.28 -113.20 54.72
N PRO A 9 30.47 -112.54 55.88
CA PRO A 9 31.51 -111.52 56.04
C PRO A 9 32.92 -112.04 55.74
N ASP A 10 33.20 -113.31 56.04
CA ASP A 10 34.49 -113.94 55.75
C ASP A 10 34.73 -114.13 54.25
N ALA A 11 33.67 -114.42 53.47
CA ALA A 11 33.76 -114.50 52.02
C ALA A 11 34.04 -113.12 51.38
N ILE A 12 33.48 -112.05 51.96
CA ILE A 12 33.78 -110.66 51.55
C ILE A 12 35.25 -110.33 51.85
N ARG A 13 35.76 -110.67 53.04
CA ARG A 13 37.15 -110.41 53.41
C ARG A 13 38.13 -111.19 52.51
N ALA A 14 37.89 -112.48 52.28
CA ALA A 14 38.73 -113.30 51.41
C ALA A 14 38.78 -112.78 49.97
N THR A 15 37.64 -112.34 49.42
CA THR A 15 37.58 -111.78 48.06
C THR A 15 38.21 -110.40 47.93
N VAL A 16 38.10 -109.54 48.96
CA VAL A 16 38.82 -108.26 48.99
C VAL A 16 40.34 -108.47 49.03
N LEU A 17 40.83 -109.39 49.89
CA LEU A 17 42.26 -109.71 49.94
C LEU A 17 42.77 -110.36 48.64
N ALA A 18 41.96 -111.18 47.99
CA ALA A 18 42.29 -111.74 46.67
C ALA A 18 42.39 -110.65 45.59
N LEU A 19 41.46 -109.69 45.56
CA LEU A 19 41.50 -108.55 44.62
C LEU A 19 42.73 -107.66 44.84
N LEU A 20 43.16 -107.49 46.09
CA LEU A 20 44.38 -106.77 46.44
C LEU A 20 45.64 -107.55 46.04
N ALA A 21 45.66 -108.87 46.26
CA ALA A 21 46.76 -109.75 45.85
C ALA A 21 46.89 -109.85 44.33
N GLU A 22 45.79 -109.93 43.58
CA GLU A 22 45.76 -109.89 42.10
C GLU A 22 46.33 -108.57 41.56
N ALA A 23 46.13 -107.45 42.28
CA ALA A 23 46.70 -106.16 41.94
C ALA A 23 48.16 -105.99 42.40
N GLY A 24 48.74 -106.99 43.07
CA GLY A 24 50.11 -107.00 43.57
C GLY A 24 50.35 -106.13 44.81
N ASP A 25 49.29 -105.72 45.52
CA ASP A 25 49.38 -104.76 46.62
C ASP A 25 48.56 -105.26 47.83
N PRO A 26 49.08 -106.22 48.62
CA PRO A 26 48.34 -106.87 49.69
C PRO A 26 47.99 -105.93 50.86
N ALA A 27 48.63 -104.75 50.94
CA ALA A 27 48.39 -103.75 51.98
C ALA A 27 48.60 -102.31 51.46
N PRO A 28 47.61 -101.70 50.79
CA PRO A 28 47.73 -100.32 50.29
C PRO A 28 47.87 -99.31 51.44
N ALA A 29 48.94 -98.50 51.37
CA ALA A 29 49.23 -97.46 52.37
C ALA A 29 48.24 -96.27 52.37
N SER A 30 47.34 -96.14 51.38
CA SER A 30 46.34 -95.07 51.33
C SER A 30 44.95 -95.55 50.88
N GLY A 31 43.90 -95.00 51.50
CA GLY A 31 42.51 -95.33 51.15
C GLY A 31 42.14 -95.00 49.70
N THR A 32 42.76 -93.96 49.11
CA THR A 32 42.55 -93.63 47.69
C THR A 32 43.09 -94.70 46.75
N ARG A 33 44.16 -95.42 47.12
CA ARG A 33 44.67 -96.59 46.37
C ARG A 33 43.78 -97.80 46.56
N PHE A 34 43.39 -98.12 47.81
CA PHE A 34 42.48 -99.22 48.12
C PHE A 34 41.18 -99.14 47.31
N ARG A 35 40.55 -97.94 47.27
CA ARG A 35 39.29 -97.70 46.53
C ARG A 35 39.41 -97.77 45.01
N LYS A 36 40.60 -97.53 44.45
CA LYS A 36 40.84 -97.71 42.99
C LYS A 36 40.86 -99.19 42.62
N ILE A 37 41.45 -100.02 43.48
CA ILE A 37 41.62 -101.45 43.26
C ILE A 37 40.30 -102.18 43.57
N VAL A 38 39.74 -101.93 44.76
CA VAL A 38 38.55 -102.56 45.31
C VAL A 38 37.38 -101.58 45.27
N SER A 39 36.30 -101.94 44.57
CA SER A 39 35.06 -101.16 44.56
C SER A 39 33.86 -102.07 44.80
N VAL A 40 32.77 -101.51 45.34
CA VAL A 40 31.52 -102.26 45.59
C VAL A 40 31.04 -102.98 44.32
N ARG A 41 31.21 -102.36 43.15
CA ARG A 41 30.87 -102.94 41.85
C ARG A 41 31.74 -104.16 41.52
N LYS A 42 33.06 -104.07 41.69
CA LYS A 42 34.00 -105.18 41.44
C LYS A 42 33.79 -106.33 42.43
N LEU A 43 33.57 -106.00 43.69
CA LEU A 43 33.29 -106.95 44.76
C LEU A 43 31.99 -107.72 44.50
N ARG A 44 30.92 -107.02 44.12
CA ARG A 44 29.65 -107.64 43.72
C ARG A 44 29.77 -108.51 42.47
N ALA A 45 30.58 -108.09 41.48
CA ALA A 45 30.81 -108.88 40.27
C ALA A 45 31.52 -110.21 40.55
N ARG A 46 32.42 -110.27 41.55
CA ARG A 46 33.12 -111.49 41.96
C ARG A 46 32.30 -112.39 42.90
N LEU A 47 31.47 -111.80 43.76
CA LEU A 47 30.61 -112.53 44.70
C LEU A 47 29.28 -112.99 44.08
N GLY A 48 28.90 -112.45 42.91
CA GLY A 48 27.68 -112.83 42.18
C GLY A 48 26.36 -112.35 42.80
N ALA A 49 26.36 -111.97 44.09
CA ALA A 49 25.22 -111.45 44.83
C ALA A 49 25.69 -110.58 46.01
N GLY A 50 24.77 -109.83 46.64
CA GLY A 50 25.05 -109.01 47.82
C GLY A 50 24.42 -107.61 47.75
N ASP A 51 23.91 -107.15 48.88
CA ASP A 51 23.30 -105.82 49.00
C ASP A 51 24.38 -104.72 49.00
N PRO A 52 24.25 -103.65 48.21
CA PRO A 52 25.32 -102.66 48.04
C PRO A 52 25.63 -101.90 49.33
N ALA A 53 24.64 -101.73 50.21
CA ALA A 53 24.82 -101.05 51.49
C ALA A 53 25.56 -101.91 52.53
N THR A 54 25.37 -103.23 52.51
CA THR A 54 26.11 -104.15 53.42
C THR A 54 27.53 -104.36 52.93
N LEU A 55 27.72 -104.49 51.62
CA LEU A 55 29.03 -104.55 50.99
C LEU A 55 29.85 -103.28 51.22
N SER A 56 29.25 -102.08 51.14
CA SER A 56 29.98 -100.83 51.41
C SER A 56 30.43 -100.71 52.86
N ARG A 57 29.61 -101.13 53.83
CA ARG A 57 29.98 -101.13 55.25
C ARG A 57 31.13 -102.08 55.54
N HIS A 58 31.06 -103.31 55.03
CA HIS A 58 32.16 -104.27 55.20
C HIS A 58 33.43 -103.85 54.44
N LEU A 59 33.29 -103.26 53.25
CA LEU A 59 34.42 -102.74 52.49
C LEU A 59 35.08 -101.57 53.22
N ASN A 60 34.33 -100.65 53.83
CA ASN A 60 34.89 -99.56 54.63
C ASN A 60 35.59 -100.06 55.90
N ALA A 61 35.06 -101.11 56.55
CA ALA A 61 35.70 -101.72 57.70
C ALA A 61 37.03 -102.40 57.30
N ILE A 62 37.04 -103.14 56.19
CA ILE A 62 38.25 -103.76 55.65
C ILE A 62 39.23 -102.70 55.12
N GLU A 63 38.75 -101.61 54.52
CA GLU A 63 39.59 -100.46 54.11
C GLU A 63 40.32 -99.89 55.32
N ALA A 64 39.61 -99.63 56.42
CA ALA A 64 40.21 -99.12 57.63
C ALA A 64 41.26 -100.09 58.19
N GLU A 65 40.94 -101.38 58.29
CA GLU A 65 41.87 -102.41 58.78
C GLU A 65 43.12 -102.56 57.89
N VAL A 66 42.95 -102.63 56.57
CA VAL A 66 44.05 -102.86 55.62
C VAL A 66 44.90 -101.60 55.44
N VAL A 67 44.30 -100.41 55.43
CA VAL A 67 45.06 -99.15 55.39
C VAL A 67 45.79 -98.91 56.71
N GLN A 68 45.18 -99.25 57.85
CA GLN A 68 45.84 -99.17 59.15
C GLN A 68 46.99 -100.18 59.28
N ALA A 69 46.82 -101.41 58.76
CA ALA A 69 47.88 -102.40 58.66
C ALA A 69 48.99 -102.00 57.67
N GLY A 70 48.63 -101.38 56.54
CA GLY A 70 49.58 -100.86 55.54
C GLY A 70 50.38 -99.65 56.04
N LEU A 71 49.76 -98.79 56.86
CA LEU A 71 50.45 -97.70 57.55
C LEU A 71 51.37 -98.21 58.66
N ALA A 72 51.00 -99.29 59.37
CA ALA A 72 51.87 -99.94 60.34
C ALA A 72 53.08 -100.65 59.68
N GLY A 73 52.94 -101.09 58.43
CA GLY A 73 54.02 -101.69 57.63
C GLY A 73 54.99 -100.66 57.01
N PHE A 74 54.62 -99.38 56.95
CA PHE A 74 55.53 -98.29 56.61
C PHE A 74 56.37 -97.91 57.83
N ALA A 75 57.24 -98.82 58.24
CA ALA A 75 58.35 -98.48 59.13
C ALA A 75 59.29 -97.57 58.35
N VAL A 76 59.14 -96.26 58.55
CA VAL A 76 60.18 -95.29 58.22
C VAL A 76 61.46 -95.83 58.86
N PRO A 77 62.52 -96.16 58.10
CA PRO A 77 63.72 -96.81 58.63
C PRO A 77 64.24 -95.96 59.77
N ASP A 78 64.49 -96.56 60.95
CA ASP A 78 64.81 -95.93 62.25
C ASP A 78 65.55 -94.59 62.10
N VAL A 79 64.79 -93.54 61.80
CA VAL A 79 65.27 -92.18 61.83
C VAL A 79 65.32 -91.87 63.31
N PRO A 80 66.51 -91.59 63.88
CA PRO A 80 66.64 -91.22 65.28
C PRO A 80 65.55 -90.23 65.65
N GLN A 81 64.88 -90.47 66.76
CA GLN A 81 63.66 -89.74 67.15
C GLN A 81 63.88 -88.22 67.16
N GLU A 82 65.11 -87.80 67.41
CA GLU A 82 65.61 -86.43 67.31
C GLU A 82 65.55 -85.86 65.88
N ILE A 83 65.99 -86.61 64.86
CA ILE A 83 65.93 -86.19 63.45
C ILE A 83 64.49 -86.16 62.95
N ALA A 84 63.66 -87.12 63.37
CA ALA A 84 62.23 -87.12 63.03
C ALA A 84 61.47 -85.94 63.67
N ALA A 85 61.89 -85.50 64.86
CA ALA A 85 61.35 -84.31 65.52
C ALA A 85 61.81 -83.02 64.82
N GLN A 86 63.08 -82.93 64.42
CA GLN A 86 63.62 -81.80 63.66
C GLN A 86 62.97 -81.66 62.28
N MET A 87 62.78 -82.76 61.55
CA MET A 87 62.08 -82.76 60.27
C MET A 87 60.62 -82.34 60.41
N ARG A 88 59.91 -82.80 61.46
CA ARG A 88 58.55 -82.33 61.76
C ARG A 88 58.52 -80.83 62.07
N ALA A 89 59.44 -80.34 62.90
CA ALA A 89 59.55 -78.91 63.20
C ALA A 89 59.84 -78.06 61.95
N LEU A 90 60.72 -78.53 61.05
CA LEU A 90 61.00 -77.86 59.77
C LEU A 90 59.79 -77.87 58.84
N TRP A 91 59.06 -78.98 58.75
CA TRP A 91 57.82 -79.07 57.99
C TRP A 91 56.72 -78.18 58.55
N GLU A 92 56.52 -78.17 59.88
CA GLU A 92 55.57 -77.30 60.56
C GLU A 92 55.92 -75.83 60.35
N ALA A 93 57.20 -75.46 60.44
CA ALA A 93 57.67 -74.11 60.15
C ALA A 93 57.43 -73.72 58.68
N ALA A 94 57.74 -74.61 57.72
CA ALA A 94 57.51 -74.35 56.30
C ALA A 94 56.02 -74.24 55.93
N VAL A 95 55.16 -75.07 56.54
CA VAL A 95 53.71 -74.98 56.36
C VAL A 95 53.18 -73.70 57.01
N ALA A 96 53.69 -73.30 58.18
CA ALA A 96 53.32 -72.05 58.83
C ALA A 96 53.70 -70.82 57.99
N THR A 97 54.90 -70.80 57.39
CA THR A 97 55.30 -69.71 56.48
C THR A 97 54.46 -69.70 55.21
N GLN A 98 54.20 -70.86 54.60
CA GLN A 98 53.32 -70.93 53.41
C GLN A 98 51.88 -70.49 53.72
N LEU A 99 51.35 -70.85 54.89
CA LEU A 99 50.02 -70.43 55.30
C LEU A 99 49.99 -68.92 55.59
N ALA A 100 51.04 -68.37 56.19
CA ALA A 100 51.21 -66.92 56.38
C ALA A 100 51.25 -66.18 55.04
N ASP A 101 52.00 -66.69 54.05
CA ASP A 101 52.07 -66.11 52.69
C ASP A 101 50.70 -66.14 51.99
N VAL A 102 49.95 -67.24 52.12
CA VAL A 102 48.59 -67.36 51.56
C VAL A 102 47.63 -66.38 52.25
N MET A 103 47.73 -66.22 53.57
CA MET A 103 46.94 -65.22 54.29
C MET A 103 47.30 -63.79 53.87
N GLN A 104 48.59 -63.49 53.70
CA GLN A 104 49.06 -62.20 53.23
C GLN A 104 48.59 -61.92 51.79
N LEU A 105 48.71 -62.88 50.88
CA LEU A 105 48.22 -62.77 49.51
C LEU A 105 46.70 -62.58 49.47
N ARG A 106 45.96 -63.26 50.36
CA ARG A 106 44.51 -63.08 50.47
C ARG A 106 44.16 -61.67 50.94
N GLN A 107 44.85 -61.17 51.96
CA GLN A 107 44.66 -59.79 52.44
C GLN A 107 44.98 -58.78 51.34
N GLN A 108 46.13 -58.93 50.66
CA GLN A 108 46.51 -58.07 49.53
C GLN A 108 45.47 -58.13 48.39
N ALA A 109 44.92 -59.31 48.08
CA ALA A 109 43.87 -59.45 47.07
C ALA A 109 42.56 -58.78 47.49
N GLU A 110 42.17 -58.89 48.76
CA GLU A 110 41.00 -58.20 49.33
C GLU A 110 41.19 -56.67 49.29
N ASP A 111 42.39 -56.17 49.63
CA ASP A 111 42.73 -54.74 49.57
C ASP A 111 42.73 -54.19 48.13
N VAL A 112 43.35 -54.92 47.19
CA VAL A 112 43.35 -54.54 45.76
C VAL A 112 41.93 -54.56 45.19
N LYS A 113 41.10 -55.52 45.60
CA LYS A 113 39.70 -55.57 45.20
C LYS A 113 38.93 -54.36 45.75
N ALA A 114 39.06 -54.05 47.05
CA ALA A 114 38.38 -52.92 47.67
C ALA A 114 38.79 -51.58 47.04
N THR A 115 40.09 -51.39 46.76
CA THR A 115 40.58 -50.18 46.08
C THR A 115 40.09 -50.08 44.64
N ALA A 116 40.03 -51.19 43.89
CA ALA A 116 39.47 -51.22 42.55
C ALA A 116 37.96 -50.94 42.52
N GLU A 117 37.20 -51.45 43.50
CA GLU A 117 35.76 -51.17 43.64
C GLU A 117 35.52 -49.70 43.99
N ALA A 118 36.29 -49.13 44.90
CA ALA A 118 36.21 -47.70 45.22
C ALA A 118 36.54 -46.82 44.00
N ALA A 119 37.60 -47.14 43.26
CA ALA A 119 37.97 -46.41 42.05
C ALA A 119 36.92 -46.54 40.93
N ARG A 120 36.29 -47.72 40.79
CA ARG A 120 35.18 -47.92 39.85
C ARG A 120 33.96 -47.08 40.22
N HIS A 121 33.55 -47.10 41.48
CA HIS A 121 32.43 -46.28 41.95
C HIS A 121 32.70 -44.79 41.80
N GLU A 122 33.92 -44.33 42.10
CA GLU A 122 34.29 -42.94 41.88
C GLU A 122 34.24 -42.56 40.38
N ALA A 123 34.73 -43.45 39.50
CA ALA A 123 34.63 -43.23 38.06
C ALA A 123 33.18 -43.21 37.56
N GLU A 124 32.32 -44.11 38.06
CA GLU A 124 30.89 -44.15 37.76
C GLU A 124 30.22 -42.82 38.15
N LEU A 125 30.43 -42.35 39.39
CA LEU A 125 29.88 -41.07 39.86
C LEU A 125 30.35 -39.88 39.01
N ARG A 126 31.64 -39.84 38.64
CA ARG A 126 32.16 -38.81 37.72
C ARG A 126 31.50 -38.88 36.35
N THR A 127 31.27 -40.08 35.80
CA THR A 127 30.58 -40.22 34.51
C THR A 127 29.12 -39.78 34.58
N GLU A 128 28.43 -40.04 35.68
CA GLU A 128 27.06 -39.57 35.89
C GLU A 128 26.98 -38.05 36.00
N LEU A 129 27.90 -37.45 36.76
CA LEU A 129 28.03 -36.00 36.87
C LEU A 129 28.29 -35.35 35.50
N PHE A 130 29.26 -35.85 34.73
CA PHE A 130 29.53 -35.33 33.38
C PHE A 130 28.35 -35.53 32.43
N ARG A 131 27.59 -36.62 32.56
CA ARG A 131 26.36 -36.82 31.76
C ARG A 131 25.30 -35.79 32.11
N ALA A 132 25.12 -35.47 33.38
CA ALA A 132 24.19 -34.43 33.82
C ALA A 132 24.62 -33.04 33.30
N GLU A 133 25.89 -32.67 33.48
CA GLU A 133 26.43 -31.40 32.96
C GLU A 133 26.29 -31.28 31.44
N LEU A 134 26.55 -32.37 30.70
CA LEU A 134 26.35 -32.39 29.25
C LEU A 134 24.88 -32.26 28.85
N ALA A 135 23.95 -32.81 29.64
CA ALA A 135 22.52 -32.64 29.40
C ALA A 135 22.09 -31.19 29.64
N ASP A 136 22.56 -30.57 30.73
CA ASP A 136 22.26 -29.18 31.07
C ASP A 136 22.82 -28.21 30.02
N LEU A 137 24.06 -28.42 29.57
CA LEU A 137 24.68 -27.61 28.52
C LEU A 137 23.92 -27.73 27.19
N ARG A 138 23.45 -28.93 26.84
CA ARG A 138 22.62 -29.13 25.64
C ARG A 138 21.29 -28.40 25.77
N ALA A 139 20.64 -28.46 26.94
CA ALA A 139 19.39 -27.75 27.19
C ALA A 139 19.57 -26.22 27.11
N GLN A 140 20.66 -25.69 27.66
CA GLN A 140 21.02 -24.27 27.55
C GLN A 140 21.30 -23.84 26.10
N LEU A 141 21.97 -24.69 25.32
CA LEU A 141 22.20 -24.43 23.90
C LEU A 141 20.90 -24.42 23.11
N SER A 142 20.00 -25.39 23.32
CA SER A 142 18.70 -25.38 22.64
C SER A 142 17.86 -24.16 23.01
N ALA A 143 17.84 -23.76 24.29
CA ALA A 143 17.11 -22.56 24.70
C ALA A 143 17.68 -21.29 24.03
N ARG A 144 19.02 -21.18 23.95
CA ARG A 144 19.67 -20.08 23.23
C ARG A 144 19.36 -20.09 21.73
N ASP A 145 19.31 -21.25 21.11
CA ASP A 145 18.96 -21.38 19.69
C ASP A 145 17.52 -20.95 19.44
N ASP A 146 16.58 -21.33 20.33
CA ASP A 146 15.19 -20.88 20.27
C ASP A 146 15.08 -19.36 20.45
N ASP A 147 15.79 -18.78 21.42
CA ASP A 147 15.85 -17.32 21.64
C ASP A 147 16.42 -16.59 20.41
N LEU A 148 17.50 -17.11 19.80
CA LEU A 148 18.10 -16.54 18.59
C LEU A 148 17.16 -16.63 17.40
N LEU A 149 16.39 -17.70 17.26
CA LEU A 149 15.35 -17.83 16.25
C LEU A 149 14.23 -16.80 16.49
N GLY A 150 13.78 -16.64 17.74
CA GLY A 150 12.82 -15.61 18.14
C GLY A 150 13.27 -14.21 17.73
N LEU A 151 14.48 -13.81 18.13
CA LEU A 151 15.06 -12.51 17.79
C LEU A 151 15.22 -12.30 16.28
N ARG A 152 15.56 -13.36 15.52
CA ARG A 152 15.64 -13.28 14.04
C ARG A 152 14.28 -13.06 13.40
N LEU A 153 13.23 -13.71 13.90
CA LEU A 153 11.87 -13.53 13.42
C LEU A 153 11.35 -12.12 13.73
N GLU A 154 11.58 -11.64 14.96
CA GLU A 154 11.26 -10.26 15.34
C GLU A 154 12.02 -9.23 14.49
N GLY A 155 13.31 -9.46 14.25
CA GLY A 155 14.12 -8.61 13.38
C GLY A 155 13.58 -8.53 11.95
N ARG A 156 13.16 -9.65 11.36
CA ARG A 156 12.51 -9.68 10.04
C ARG A 156 11.18 -8.91 10.04
N ALA A 157 10.34 -9.12 11.06
CA ALA A 157 9.07 -8.43 11.17
C ALA A 157 9.24 -6.90 11.32
N LEU A 158 10.24 -6.45 12.08
CA LEU A 158 10.59 -5.03 12.20
C LEU A 158 11.13 -4.47 10.88
N GLN A 159 11.94 -5.23 10.14
CA GLN A 159 12.45 -4.84 8.83
C GLN A 159 11.33 -4.70 7.79
N GLU A 160 10.38 -5.63 7.76
CA GLU A 160 9.19 -5.53 6.91
C GLU A 160 8.37 -4.29 7.25
N ARG A 161 8.12 -4.03 8.55
CA ARG A 161 7.43 -2.80 8.99
C ARG A 161 8.18 -1.55 8.57
N ALA A 162 9.51 -1.51 8.72
CA ALA A 162 10.32 -0.37 8.28
C ALA A 162 10.18 -0.13 6.76
N GLN A 163 10.27 -1.18 5.94
CA GLN A 163 10.09 -1.09 4.48
C GLN A 163 8.68 -0.59 4.10
N THR A 164 7.64 -1.09 4.79
CA THR A 164 6.27 -0.59 4.54
C THR A 164 6.16 0.89 4.90
N LEU A 165 6.69 1.32 6.04
CA LEU A 165 6.67 2.74 6.45
C LEU A 165 7.46 3.61 5.46
N GLU A 166 8.64 3.19 5.03
CA GLU A 166 9.43 3.88 4.00
C GLU A 166 8.65 4.02 2.68
N SER A 167 7.98 2.96 2.24
CA SER A 167 7.14 3.00 1.05
C SER A 167 5.96 3.97 1.21
N THR A 168 5.32 4.02 2.39
CA THR A 168 4.24 4.98 2.65
C THR A 168 4.75 6.42 2.72
N CYS A 169 5.92 6.66 3.34
CA CYS A 169 6.55 7.97 3.40
C CYS A 169 6.92 8.49 2.01
N THR A 170 7.47 7.63 1.15
CA THR A 170 7.78 8.00 -0.24
C THR A 170 6.51 8.30 -1.04
N GLN A 171 5.45 7.50 -0.89
CA GLN A 171 4.15 7.76 -1.51
C GLN A 171 3.50 9.06 -1.02
N LEU A 172 3.60 9.39 0.27
CA LEU A 172 3.07 10.64 0.81
C LEU A 172 3.88 11.85 0.31
N ARG A 173 5.21 11.72 0.22
CA ARG A 173 6.07 12.76 -0.36
C ARG A 173 5.72 13.02 -1.82
N THR A 174 5.53 11.98 -2.64
CA THR A 174 5.15 12.16 -4.05
C THR A 174 3.75 12.78 -4.19
N ARG A 175 2.80 12.41 -3.34
CA ARG A 175 1.47 13.06 -3.31
C ARG A 175 1.57 14.54 -2.92
N LEU A 176 2.40 14.88 -1.94
CA LEU A 176 2.62 16.25 -1.52
C LEU A 176 3.25 17.07 -2.65
N THR A 177 4.31 16.58 -3.29
CA THR A 177 4.94 17.29 -4.41
C THR A 177 3.98 17.48 -5.57
N ASN A 178 3.15 16.47 -5.87
CA ASN A 178 2.13 16.58 -6.93
C ASN A 178 1.03 17.58 -6.58
N ALA A 179 0.66 17.70 -5.31
CA ALA A 179 -0.31 18.69 -4.85
C ALA A 179 0.28 20.10 -4.92
N GLU A 180 1.55 20.28 -4.54
CA GLU A 180 2.27 21.55 -4.67
C GLU A 180 2.39 21.99 -6.13
N THR A 181 2.76 21.08 -7.04
CA THR A 181 2.82 21.43 -8.47
C THR A 181 1.44 21.80 -9.01
N ALA A 182 0.41 21.02 -8.69
CA ALA A 182 -0.96 21.30 -9.12
C ALA A 182 -1.48 22.65 -8.59
N THR A 183 -1.17 23.03 -7.35
CA THR A 183 -1.55 24.35 -6.82
C THR A 183 -0.79 25.47 -7.52
N THR A 184 0.52 25.31 -7.76
CA THR A 184 1.29 26.32 -8.51
C THR A 184 0.77 26.49 -9.93
N ASP A 185 0.42 25.40 -10.61
CA ASP A 185 -0.14 25.42 -11.96
C ASP A 185 -1.52 26.10 -11.98
N ALA A 186 -2.39 25.79 -11.02
CA ALA A 186 -3.71 26.41 -10.90
C ALA A 186 -3.60 27.93 -10.63
N VAL A 187 -2.69 28.35 -9.75
CA VAL A 187 -2.43 29.77 -9.50
C VAL A 187 -1.96 30.47 -10.78
N GLN A 188 -0.99 29.90 -11.50
CA GLN A 188 -0.52 30.48 -12.76
C GLN A 188 -1.62 30.55 -13.83
N GLN A 189 -2.49 29.53 -13.91
CA GLN A 189 -3.64 29.54 -14.82
C GLN A 189 -4.61 30.66 -14.48
N HIS A 190 -4.99 30.79 -13.21
CA HIS A 190 -5.87 31.86 -12.76
C HIS A 190 -5.27 33.25 -12.98
N GLU A 191 -3.97 33.44 -12.73
CA GLU A 191 -3.30 34.72 -13.02
C GLU A 191 -3.33 35.06 -14.52
N ARG A 192 -3.16 34.07 -15.40
CA ARG A 192 -3.25 34.25 -16.86
C ARG A 192 -4.68 34.59 -17.30
N GLU A 193 -5.69 33.92 -16.72
CA GLU A 193 -7.10 34.20 -16.98
C GLU A 193 -7.47 35.63 -16.56
N LEU A 194 -7.09 36.03 -15.34
CA LEU A 194 -7.32 37.38 -14.83
C LEU A 194 -6.61 38.44 -15.68
N ALA A 195 -5.38 38.18 -16.12
CA ALA A 195 -4.67 39.08 -17.02
C ALA A 195 -5.38 39.21 -18.38
N ALA A 196 -5.87 38.10 -18.96
CA ALA A 196 -6.62 38.11 -20.21
C ALA A 196 -7.95 38.88 -20.07
N GLU A 197 -8.67 38.70 -18.96
CA GLU A 197 -9.89 39.46 -18.67
C GLU A 197 -9.61 40.95 -18.54
N ARG A 198 -8.57 41.35 -17.78
CA ARG A 198 -8.17 42.76 -17.65
C ARG A 198 -7.90 43.39 -19.01
N VAL A 199 -7.14 42.72 -19.87
CA VAL A 199 -6.87 43.20 -21.24
C VAL A 199 -8.15 43.35 -22.05
N ARG A 200 -9.11 42.41 -21.93
CA ARG A 200 -10.42 42.49 -22.60
C ARG A 200 -11.24 43.69 -22.09
N TYR A 201 -11.33 43.87 -20.78
CA TYR A 201 -12.04 45.00 -20.17
C TYR A 201 -11.41 46.35 -20.55
N GLU A 202 -10.08 46.45 -20.54
CA GLU A 202 -9.36 47.64 -21.04
C GLU A 202 -9.60 47.89 -22.53
N GLY A 203 -9.68 46.84 -23.34
CA GLY A 203 -10.01 46.93 -24.76
C GLY A 203 -11.41 47.49 -24.98
N LEU A 204 -12.41 46.92 -24.30
CA LEU A 204 -13.81 47.36 -24.37
C LEU A 204 -13.99 48.79 -23.84
N SER A 205 -13.34 49.17 -22.74
CA SER A 205 -13.42 50.53 -22.21
C SER A 205 -12.84 51.55 -23.17
N LYS A 206 -11.69 51.25 -23.80
CA LYS A 206 -11.11 52.09 -24.86
C LYS A 206 -12.03 52.20 -26.08
N GLN A 207 -12.69 51.10 -26.49
CA GLN A 207 -13.66 51.11 -27.58
C GLN A 207 -14.86 52.00 -27.25
N LEU A 208 -15.45 51.86 -26.05
CA LEU A 208 -16.57 52.67 -25.61
C LEU A 208 -16.21 54.17 -25.54
N LEU A 209 -15.00 54.51 -25.08
CA LEU A 209 -14.52 55.90 -25.08
C LEU A 209 -14.37 56.46 -26.51
N ARG A 210 -13.92 55.65 -27.47
CA ARG A 210 -13.83 56.05 -28.88
C ARG A 210 -15.21 56.21 -29.52
N GLU A 211 -16.12 55.28 -29.27
CA GLU A 211 -17.49 55.35 -29.79
C GLU A 211 -18.24 56.56 -29.21
N THR A 212 -18.11 56.84 -27.91
CA THR A 212 -18.72 58.02 -27.30
C THR A 212 -18.10 59.32 -27.79
N ALA A 213 -16.79 59.35 -28.08
CA ALA A 213 -16.15 60.50 -28.73
C ALA A 213 -16.69 60.72 -30.15
N HIS A 214 -16.77 59.66 -30.97
CA HIS A 214 -17.34 59.74 -32.32
C HIS A 214 -18.81 60.16 -32.32
N GLN A 215 -19.62 59.65 -31.38
CA GLN A 215 -21.01 60.08 -31.24
C GLN A 215 -21.10 61.58 -30.92
N ARG A 216 -20.25 62.10 -30.03
CA ARG A 216 -20.23 63.55 -29.72
C ARG A 216 -19.85 64.39 -30.93
N GLU A 217 -18.85 63.97 -31.70
CA GLU A 217 -18.44 64.65 -32.95
C GLU A 217 -19.58 64.61 -33.98
N ALA A 218 -20.24 63.46 -34.16
CA ALA A 218 -21.41 63.32 -35.03
C ALA A 218 -22.54 64.29 -34.60
N PHE A 219 -22.90 64.32 -33.32
CA PHE A 219 -23.91 65.25 -32.82
C PHE A 219 -23.51 66.73 -32.99
N GLN A 220 -22.24 67.07 -32.79
CA GLN A 220 -21.75 68.45 -33.01
C GLN A 220 -21.85 68.85 -34.48
N THR A 221 -21.46 67.97 -35.40
CA THR A 221 -21.55 68.24 -36.85
C THR A 221 -23.00 68.34 -37.33
N GLU A 222 -23.90 67.48 -36.85
CA GLU A 222 -25.34 67.58 -37.14
C GLU A 222 -25.95 68.87 -36.58
N ARG A 223 -25.58 69.24 -35.35
CA ARG A 223 -26.02 70.50 -34.75
C ARG A 223 -25.56 71.71 -35.57
N GLN A 224 -24.28 71.76 -35.96
CA GLN A 224 -23.75 72.83 -36.81
C GLN A 224 -24.46 72.89 -38.16
N ARG A 225 -24.77 71.74 -38.76
CA ARG A 225 -25.55 71.66 -40.01
C ARG A 225 -26.95 72.23 -39.82
N LEU A 226 -27.67 71.82 -38.78
CA LEU A 226 -29.01 72.32 -38.49
C LEU A 226 -29.01 73.82 -38.15
N GLU A 227 -28.02 74.30 -37.39
CA GLU A 227 -27.84 75.73 -37.12
C GLU A 227 -27.63 76.51 -38.42
N ALA A 228 -26.81 76.01 -39.35
CA ALA A 228 -26.61 76.63 -40.66
C ALA A 228 -27.87 76.57 -41.57
N GLU A 229 -28.68 75.51 -41.47
CA GLU A 229 -29.96 75.43 -42.18
C GLU A 229 -30.98 76.42 -41.59
N LEU A 230 -31.01 76.58 -40.26
CA LEU A 230 -31.84 77.58 -39.57
C LEU A 230 -31.44 79.01 -39.91
N THR A 231 -30.15 79.35 -39.94
CA THR A 231 -29.70 80.70 -40.34
C THR A 231 -30.09 81.00 -41.78
N ARG A 232 -29.88 80.07 -42.72
CA ARG A 232 -30.32 80.21 -44.12
C ARG A 232 -31.84 80.36 -44.25
N ALA A 233 -32.61 79.63 -43.44
CA ALA A 233 -34.08 79.76 -43.43
C ALA A 233 -34.52 81.13 -42.88
N ALA A 234 -33.88 81.60 -41.80
CA ALA A 234 -34.12 82.92 -41.23
C ALA A 234 -33.78 84.06 -42.22
N GLU A 235 -32.65 83.97 -42.92
CA GLU A 235 -32.27 84.91 -43.98
C GLU A 235 -33.30 84.96 -45.11
N ARG A 236 -33.79 83.79 -45.56
CA ARG A 236 -34.86 83.71 -46.57
C ARG A 236 -36.17 84.32 -46.09
N LEU A 237 -36.56 84.06 -44.83
CA LEU A 237 -37.75 84.67 -44.24
C LEU A 237 -37.61 86.19 -44.15
N ALA A 238 -36.49 86.72 -43.67
CA ALA A 238 -36.22 88.15 -43.63
C ALA A 238 -36.25 88.79 -45.02
N ALA A 239 -35.69 88.12 -46.04
CA ALA A 239 -35.78 88.56 -47.42
C ALA A 239 -37.23 88.62 -47.92
N LEU A 240 -38.04 87.60 -47.64
CA LEU A 240 -39.48 87.57 -47.99
C LEU A 240 -40.28 88.63 -47.23
N GLU A 241 -39.98 88.87 -45.95
CA GLU A 241 -40.58 89.93 -45.14
C GLU A 241 -40.25 91.30 -45.71
N SER A 242 -38.99 91.57 -46.06
CA SER A 242 -38.60 92.85 -46.68
C SER A 242 -39.25 93.06 -48.06
N LEU A 243 -39.40 92.00 -48.87
CA LEU A 243 -40.15 92.06 -50.13
C LEU A 243 -41.63 92.32 -49.89
N ARG A 244 -42.23 91.68 -48.88
CA ARG A 244 -43.62 91.95 -48.48
C ARG A 244 -43.80 93.40 -48.04
N GLU A 245 -42.91 93.93 -47.21
CA GLU A 245 -42.94 95.32 -46.77
C GLU A 245 -42.84 96.28 -47.95
N ARG A 246 -41.91 96.03 -48.90
CA ARG A 246 -41.80 96.81 -50.14
C ARG A 246 -43.09 96.78 -50.98
N ILE A 247 -43.69 95.61 -51.16
CA ILE A 247 -44.97 95.48 -51.89
C ILE A 247 -46.10 96.22 -51.15
N LEU A 248 -46.12 96.19 -49.81
CA LEU A 248 -47.10 96.93 -49.02
C LEU A 248 -46.91 98.44 -49.14
N THR A 249 -45.67 98.94 -49.16
CA THR A 249 -45.38 100.36 -49.40
C THR A 249 -45.74 100.77 -50.82
N GLU A 250 -45.38 99.97 -51.84
CA GLU A 250 -45.75 100.22 -53.24
C GLU A 250 -47.27 100.26 -53.42
N LEU A 251 -48.02 99.35 -52.79
CA LEU A 251 -49.48 99.37 -52.80
C LEU A 251 -50.06 100.59 -52.07
N ALA A 252 -49.43 101.06 -51.00
CA ALA A 252 -49.83 102.27 -50.30
C ALA A 252 -49.58 103.51 -51.16
N ASP A 253 -48.43 103.58 -51.84
CA ASP A 253 -48.07 104.65 -52.77
C ASP A 253 -48.97 104.65 -54.01
N GLU A 254 -49.29 103.48 -54.58
CA GLU A 254 -50.28 103.37 -55.66
C GLU A 254 -51.66 103.83 -55.22
N ARG A 255 -52.09 103.51 -53.99
CA ARG A 255 -53.36 103.98 -53.45
C ARG A 255 -53.34 105.50 -53.25
N ALA A 256 -52.24 106.05 -52.72
CA ALA A 256 -52.06 107.49 -52.56
C ALA A 256 -52.06 108.21 -53.92
N ALA A 257 -51.36 107.68 -54.92
CA ALA A 257 -51.34 108.18 -56.29
C ALA A 257 -52.71 108.07 -56.95
N ARG A 258 -53.45 106.97 -56.76
CA ARG A 258 -54.85 106.84 -57.24
C ARG A 258 -55.78 107.81 -56.53
N GLN A 259 -55.61 108.04 -55.22
CA GLN A 259 -56.38 109.04 -54.47
C GLN A 259 -56.06 110.46 -54.93
N GLN A 260 -54.79 110.76 -55.21
CA GLN A 260 -54.36 112.04 -55.81
C GLN A 260 -54.91 112.21 -57.22
N ALA A 261 -54.78 111.22 -58.10
CA ALA A 261 -55.35 111.26 -59.45
C ALA A 261 -56.89 111.36 -59.42
N ALA A 262 -57.56 110.71 -58.46
CA ALA A 262 -58.98 110.88 -58.26
C ALA A 262 -59.32 112.30 -57.75
N ALA A 263 -58.55 112.84 -56.80
CA ALA A 263 -58.71 114.21 -56.32
C ALA A 263 -58.46 115.23 -57.44
N GLU A 264 -57.43 115.05 -58.25
CA GLU A 264 -57.12 115.83 -59.44
C GLU A 264 -58.21 115.70 -60.50
N ALA A 265 -58.72 114.50 -60.77
CA ALA A 265 -59.84 114.29 -61.68
C ALA A 265 -61.12 114.97 -61.18
N THR A 266 -61.39 114.93 -59.86
CA THR A 266 -62.49 115.70 -59.28
C THR A 266 -62.24 117.20 -59.35
N ALA A 267 -61.02 117.68 -59.12
CA ALA A 267 -60.65 119.09 -59.26
C ALA A 267 -60.82 119.54 -60.72
N LEU A 268 -60.34 118.76 -61.69
CA LEU A 268 -60.54 119.00 -63.13
C LEU A 268 -62.02 118.93 -63.49
N ALA A 269 -62.80 117.99 -62.94
CA ALA A 269 -64.25 117.95 -63.13
C ALA A 269 -64.91 119.24 -62.60
N THR A 270 -64.53 119.73 -61.42
CA THR A 270 -65.03 121.01 -60.91
C THR A 270 -64.59 122.20 -61.76
N VAL A 271 -63.37 122.20 -62.32
CA VAL A 271 -62.89 123.25 -63.24
C VAL A 271 -63.62 123.18 -64.58
N VAL A 272 -63.88 121.98 -65.13
CA VAL A 272 -64.69 121.81 -66.35
C VAL A 272 -66.13 122.22 -66.11
N GLU A 273 -66.69 121.94 -64.93
CA GLU A 273 -68.01 122.44 -64.50
C GLU A 273 -68.01 123.97 -64.45
N GLN A 274 -66.97 124.59 -63.85
CA GLN A 274 -66.78 126.05 -63.84
C GLN A 274 -66.59 126.62 -65.26
N GLN A 275 -65.85 125.96 -66.15
CA GLN A 275 -65.67 126.36 -67.54
C GLN A 275 -66.97 126.21 -68.36
N ARG A 276 -67.78 125.19 -68.09
CA ARG A 276 -69.12 125.06 -68.67
C ARG A 276 -70.04 126.16 -68.16
N GLN A 277 -69.95 126.53 -66.88
CA GLN A 277 -70.70 127.67 -66.33
C GLN A 277 -70.26 129.00 -66.96
N THR A 278 -68.95 129.23 -67.18
CA THR A 278 -68.46 130.45 -67.84
C THR A 278 -68.78 130.47 -69.33
N LEU A 279 -68.69 129.34 -70.04
CA LEU A 279 -69.12 129.25 -71.43
C LEU A 279 -70.65 129.39 -71.56
N ALA A 280 -71.44 128.89 -70.61
CA ALA A 280 -72.88 129.15 -70.55
C ALA A 280 -73.16 130.66 -70.39
N LEU A 281 -72.38 131.36 -69.54
CA LEU A 281 -72.48 132.81 -69.37
C LEU A 281 -72.01 133.61 -70.61
N MET A 282 -71.02 133.13 -71.37
CA MET A 282 -70.55 133.76 -72.61
C MET A 282 -71.45 133.44 -73.82
N SER A 283 -72.09 132.28 -73.85
CA SER A 283 -73.10 131.92 -74.86
C SER A 283 -74.43 132.66 -74.68
N ALA A 284 -74.64 133.33 -73.54
CA ALA A 284 -75.83 134.13 -73.27
C ALA A 284 -75.75 135.59 -73.83
N THR A 285 -74.60 136.04 -74.35
CA THR A 285 -74.39 137.45 -74.76
C THR A 285 -74.25 137.68 -76.28
N MET A 286 -74.43 136.67 -77.14
CA MET A 286 -74.60 136.88 -78.59
C MET A 286 -75.77 136.07 -79.19
N VAL A 287 -76.93 136.74 -79.22
CA VAL A 287 -78.00 136.72 -80.25
C VAL A 287 -78.54 135.37 -80.79
N ASN A 288 -79.79 135.09 -80.36
CA ASN A 288 -81.00 134.64 -81.07
C ASN A 288 -81.03 133.42 -82.03
N THR A 289 -81.88 132.45 -81.61
CA THR A 289 -82.92 131.69 -82.38
C THR A 289 -82.51 130.61 -83.41
N PRO A 290 -83.39 129.64 -83.75
CA PRO A 290 -84.08 128.62 -82.93
C PRO A 290 -84.02 127.20 -83.61
N ALA A 291 -84.92 126.27 -83.21
CA ALA A 291 -85.34 125.00 -83.88
C ALA A 291 -84.58 123.71 -83.44
N ALA A 292 -85.23 122.65 -82.91
CA ALA A 292 -86.27 121.72 -83.40
C ALA A 292 -85.71 120.46 -84.12
N GLY A 293 -86.26 119.29 -83.77
CA GLY A 293 -86.14 118.02 -84.51
C GLY A 293 -85.09 117.05 -83.94
N ALA A 294 -85.46 115.94 -83.28
CA ALA A 294 -86.06 114.70 -83.79
C ALA A 294 -85.06 113.68 -84.38
N ARG A 295 -85.17 112.44 -83.84
CA ARG A 295 -84.84 111.11 -84.41
C ARG A 295 -83.37 110.61 -84.40
N ARG A 296 -83.17 109.54 -83.61
CA ARG A 296 -82.50 108.22 -83.89
C ARG A 296 -82.16 107.98 -85.40
N PRO A 297 -81.17 107.13 -85.82
CA PRO A 297 -80.69 105.91 -85.15
C PRO A 297 -79.24 105.40 -85.48
N ALA A 298 -78.91 104.24 -84.90
CA ALA A 298 -78.20 103.05 -85.45
C ALA A 298 -76.74 103.09 -85.98
N ARG A 299 -75.99 102.06 -85.50
CA ARG A 299 -74.99 101.22 -86.19
C ARG A 299 -73.74 101.95 -86.74
N SER A 300 -72.51 101.49 -86.55
CA SER A 300 -72.00 100.16 -86.86
C SER A 300 -70.53 100.09 -86.43
N ALA A 301 -70.09 98.88 -86.04
CA ALA A 301 -68.92 98.17 -86.56
C ALA A 301 -67.56 98.93 -86.71
N ALA A 302 -66.42 98.36 -86.38
CA ALA A 302 -66.07 96.97 -86.58
C ALA A 302 -64.75 96.68 -85.87
N ARG A 303 -64.60 95.39 -85.51
CA ARG A 303 -63.41 94.55 -85.74
C ARG A 303 -62.10 94.97 -85.02
N SER A 304 -61.34 94.05 -84.46
CA SER A 304 -61.28 92.61 -84.71
C SER A 304 -60.43 91.94 -83.63
N ALA A 305 -60.82 90.69 -83.33
CA ALA A 305 -59.97 89.53 -83.02
C ALA A 305 -58.96 89.73 -81.87
N GLY A 306 -59.10 89.11 -80.68
CA GLY A 306 -59.42 87.69 -80.46
C GLY A 306 -58.19 86.80 -80.77
N PRO A 307 -58.07 85.56 -80.26
CA PRO A 307 -58.84 84.97 -79.18
C PRO A 307 -58.06 83.96 -78.27
N THR A 308 -58.57 83.79 -77.04
CA THR A 308 -58.87 82.52 -76.33
C THR A 308 -57.92 81.30 -76.38
N SER A 309 -57.42 80.92 -75.18
CA SER A 309 -57.59 79.59 -74.52
C SER A 309 -56.91 78.35 -75.17
N PRO A 310 -57.03 77.10 -74.67
CA PRO A 310 -57.36 76.57 -73.34
C PRO A 310 -56.41 75.44 -72.84
N THR A 311 -56.44 75.20 -71.53
CA THR A 311 -56.71 73.91 -70.84
C THR A 311 -55.98 72.59 -71.19
N THR A 312 -55.56 71.94 -70.10
CA THR A 312 -55.55 70.49 -69.76
C THR A 312 -54.37 69.53 -70.04
N LYS A 313 -54.07 68.81 -68.94
CA LYS A 313 -53.98 67.34 -68.76
C LYS A 313 -52.59 66.72 -68.50
N ALA A 314 -52.43 66.34 -67.24
CA ALA A 314 -52.11 65.01 -66.70
C ALA A 314 -50.92 64.20 -67.27
N ALA A 315 -50.01 63.79 -66.37
CA ALA A 315 -49.55 62.39 -66.30
C ALA A 315 -48.92 62.05 -64.93
N THR A 316 -49.58 61.11 -64.27
CA THR A 316 -49.15 60.11 -63.29
C THR A 316 -47.75 59.51 -63.49
N GLY A 317 -47.08 59.18 -62.38
CA GLY A 317 -45.95 58.25 -62.34
C GLY A 317 -45.48 57.93 -60.90
N PRO A 318 -45.72 56.70 -60.38
CA PRO A 318 -45.35 56.26 -59.03
C PRO A 318 -44.03 55.46 -59.01
N SER A 319 -43.30 55.40 -57.88
CA SER A 319 -42.33 54.30 -57.63
C SER A 319 -41.91 54.15 -56.15
N THR A 320 -42.52 53.14 -55.52
CA THR A 320 -42.01 52.11 -54.57
C THR A 320 -40.80 52.32 -53.63
N ARG A 321 -41.08 52.19 -52.31
CA ARG A 321 -40.68 51.12 -51.33
C ARG A 321 -39.23 50.51 -51.34
N LYS A 322 -38.59 50.56 -50.15
CA LYS A 322 -37.45 49.79 -49.51
C LYS A 322 -37.42 48.26 -49.82
N PRO A 323 -36.43 47.39 -49.41
CA PRO A 323 -35.23 47.53 -48.54
C PRO A 323 -33.92 46.80 -48.99
N ARG A 324 -32.77 47.07 -48.35
CA ARG A 324 -31.86 46.06 -47.74
C ARG A 324 -30.84 46.75 -46.84
#